data_AF-A0A962FFS2-F1
#
_entry.id   AF-A0A962FFS2-F1
#
_cell.length_a   1.000
_cell.length_b   1.000
_cell.length_c   1.000
_cell.angle_alpha   90.00
_cell.angle_beta   90.00
_cell.angle_gamma   90.00
#
_symmetry.space_group_name_H-M   'P 1'
#
loop_
_entity.id
_entity.type
_entity.pdbx_description
1 polymer ?
#
loop_
_entity_poly.entity_id
_entity_poly.type
_entity_poly.pdbx_seq_one_letter_code
_entity_poly.pdbx_strand_id
1 'polypeptide(L)' 'MPHWTALVTLLAVAVYFWADLRVGMARGKYKIKAPAISGDPDFERIFRSHQNMLEWMPIFLP' A
#
# COMPACT_ATOMS: atom_id res chain seq x y z
N MET A 1 8.35 0.70 28.58
CA MET A 1 7.77 1.95 28.02
C MET A 1 7.71 1.79 26.51
N PRO A 2 6.53 1.73 25.86
CA PRO A 2 6.41 1.73 24.40
C PRO A 2 6.56 3.16 23.86
N HIS A 3 7.62 3.86 24.24
CA HIS A 3 7.78 5.30 23.97
C HIS A 3 7.96 5.57 22.47
N TRP A 4 8.54 4.61 21.74
CA TRP A 4 8.68 4.67 20.29
C TRP A 4 7.63 3.84 19.54
N THR A 5 7.02 2.84 20.17
CA THR A 5 6.11 1.91 19.49
C THR A 5 4.93 2.65 18.85
N ALA A 6 4.29 3.56 19.58
CA ALA A 6 3.18 4.34 19.04
C ALA A 6 3.59 5.19 17.83
N LEU A 7 4.79 5.80 17.89
CA LEU A 7 5.34 6.58 16.78
C LEU A 7 5.64 5.69 15.57
N VAL A 8 6.25 4.52 15.78
CA VAL A 8 6.56 3.55 14.73
C VAL A 8 5.28 3.02 14.08
N THR A 9 4.24 2.73 14.85
CA THR A 9 2.93 2.32 14.32
C THR A 9 2.32 3.42 13.45
N LEU A 10 2.32 4.68 13.91
CA LEU A 10 1.82 5.81 13.13
C LEU A 10 2.60 5.99 11.81
N LEU A 11 3.93 5.90 11.87
CA LEU A 11 4.78 5.97 10.68
C LEU A 11 4.52 4.82 9.71
N ALA A 12 4.33 3.59 10.21
CA ALA A 12 4.02 2.44 9.38
C ALA A 12 2.69 2.60 8.64
N VAL A 13 1.65 3.06 9.34
CA VAL A 13 0.35 3.38 8.73
C VAL A 13 0.47 4.51 7.71
N ALA A 14 1.25 5.55 8.01
CA ALA A 14 1.48 6.66 7.07
C ALA A 14 2.18 6.19 5.77
N VAL A 15 3.18 5.32 5.88
CA VAL A 15 3.87 4.73 4.71
C VAL A 15 2.91 3.83 3.91
N TYR A 16 2.07 3.06 4.59
CA TYR A 16 1.06 2.23 3.92
C TYR A 16 0.02 3.07 3.19
N PHE A 17 -0.48 4.14 3.82
CA PHE A 17 -1.39 5.09 3.18
C PHE A 17 -0.77 5.77 1.95
N TRP A 18 0.51 6.13 2.03
CA TRP A 18 1.24 6.63 0.86
C TRP A 18 1.30 5.62 -0.29
N ALA A 19 1.49 4.32 0.02
CA ALA A 19 1.48 3.26 -0.98
C ALA A 19 0.10 3.10 -1.63
N ASP A 20 -0.99 3.25 -0.87
CA ASP A 20 -2.36 3.25 -1.41
C ASP A 20 -2.60 4.43 -2.38
N LEU A 21 -2.15 5.64 -2.02
CA LEU A 21 -2.20 6.79 -2.92
C LEU A 21 -1.42 6.54 -4.23
N ARG A 22 -0.29 5.82 -4.18
CA ARG A 22 0.48 5.43 -5.37
C ARG A 22 -0.33 4.50 -6.27
N VAL A 23 -1.07 3.55 -5.72
CA VAL A 23 -2.00 2.70 -6.48
C VAL A 23 -3.11 3.54 -7.10
N GLY A 24 -3.71 4.47 -6.36
CA GLY A 24 -4.74 5.39 -6.87
C GLY A 24 -4.25 6.23 -8.06
N MET A 25 -3.05 6.79 -7.97
CA MET A 25 -2.42 7.52 -9.09
C MET A 25 -2.12 6.59 -10.27
N ALA A 26 -1.65 5.36 -10.00
CA ALA A 26 -1.40 4.37 -11.04
C ALA A 26 -2.68 3.99 -11.79
N ARG A 27 -3.83 3.88 -11.11
CA ARG A 27 -5.13 3.66 -11.78
C ARG A 27 -5.43 4.73 -12.81
N GLY A 28 -5.20 6.00 -12.48
CA GLY A 28 -5.35 7.12 -13.41
C GLY A 28 -4.36 7.06 -14.57
N LYS A 29 -3.09 6.80 -14.28
CA LYS A 29 -2.01 6.74 -15.28
C LYS A 29 -2.20 5.61 -16.31
N TYR A 30 -2.52 4.41 -15.83
CA TYR A 30 -2.69 3.21 -16.66
C TYR A 30 -4.16 2.99 -17.10
N LYS A 31 -5.05 3.94 -16.79
CA LYS A 31 -6.48 3.92 -17.15
C LYS A 31 -7.22 2.66 -16.67
N ILE A 32 -6.82 2.11 -15.52
CA ILE A 32 -7.44 0.93 -14.92
C ILE A 32 -8.63 1.38 -14.06
N LYS A 33 -9.83 1.30 -14.63
CA LYS A 33 -11.07 1.65 -13.94
C LYS A 33 -11.38 0.62 -12.85
N ALA A 34 -11.67 1.09 -11.63
CA ALA A 34 -12.19 0.21 -10.58
C ALA A 34 -13.50 -0.48 -11.05
N PRO A 35 -13.76 -1.75 -10.69
CA PRO A 35 -13.03 -2.58 -9.72
C PRO A 35 -11.87 -3.40 -10.32
N ALA A 36 -11.50 -3.19 -11.58
CA ALA A 36 -10.45 -3.99 -12.23
C ALA A 36 -9.10 -3.83 -11.51
N ILE A 37 -8.39 -4.95 -11.37
CA ILE A 37 -7.06 -5.04 -10.74
C ILE A 37 -5.99 -5.62 -11.67
N SER A 38 -6.36 -5.89 -12.92
CA SER A 38 -5.49 -6.42 -13.97
C SER A 38 -5.59 -5.57 -15.23
N GLY A 39 -4.55 -5.62 -16.07
CA GLY A 39 -4.49 -4.91 -17.34
C GLY A 39 -3.07 -4.58 -17.74
N ASP A 40 -2.53 -3.48 -17.20
CA ASP A 40 -1.17 -3.06 -17.48
C ASP A 40 -0.17 -3.74 -16.51
N PRO A 41 0.89 -4.40 -17.00
CA PRO A 41 1.87 -5.07 -16.15
C PRO A 41 2.54 -4.17 -15.10
N ASP A 42 2.74 -2.88 -15.40
CA ASP A 42 3.32 -1.95 -14.43
C ASP A 42 2.31 -1.54 -13.36
N PHE A 43 1.03 -1.38 -13.73
CA PHE A 43 -0.03 -1.20 -12.74
C PHE A 43 -0.10 -2.42 -11.80
N GLU A 44 -0.09 -3.62 -12.35
CA GLU A 44 -0.15 -4.86 -11.56
C GLU A 44 1.01 -4.96 -10.58
N ARG A 45 2.25 -4.61 -11.00
CA ARG A 45 3.40 -4.56 -10.11
C ARG A 45 3.18 -3.59 -8.94
N ILE A 46 2.75 -2.36 -9.21
CA ILE A 46 2.48 -1.35 -8.18
C ILE A 46 1.38 -1.83 -7.22
N PHE A 47 0.30 -2.38 -7.76
CA PHE A 47 -0.81 -2.91 -6.99
C PHE A 47 -0.38 -4.08 -6.10
N ARG A 48 0.42 -5.01 -6.63
CA ARG A 48 0.92 -6.17 -5.88
C ARG A 48 1.91 -5.78 -4.80
N SER A 49 2.76 -4.78 -5.01
CA SER A 49 3.64 -4.25 -3.95
C SER A 49 2.83 -3.70 -2.76
N HIS A 50 1.78 -2.92 -3.03
CA HIS A 50 0.88 -2.42 -1.98
C HIS A 50 0.16 -3.55 -1.24
N GLN A 51 -0.34 -4.57 -1.97
CA GLN A 51 -0.98 -5.72 -1.35
C GLN A 51 -0.02 -6.54 -0.48
N ASN A 52 1.22 -6.74 -0.92
CA ASN A 52 2.21 -7.43 -0.11
C ASN A 52 2.51 -6.70 1.21
N MET A 53 2.58 -5.36 1.20
CA MET A 53 2.73 -4.57 2.42
C MET A 53 1.55 -4.78 3.39
N LEU A 54 0.32 -4.87 2.86
CA LEU A 54 -0.87 -5.14 3.68
C LEU A 54 -0.82 -6.54 4.29
N GLU A 55 -0.42 -7.55 3.51
CA GLU A 55 -0.30 -8.94 3.97
C GLU A 55 0.68 -9.10 5.14
N TRP A 56 1.79 -8.34 5.13
CA TRP A 56 2.82 -8.39 6.18
C TRP A 56 2.53 -7.49 7.39
N MET A 57 1.62 -6.51 7.27
CA MET A 57 1.34 -5.55 8.33
C MET A 57 0.88 -6.19 9.67
N PRO A 58 0.02 -7.24 9.69
CA PRO A 58 -0.33 -7.94 10.92
C PRO A 58 0.82 -8.65 11.62
N ILE A 59 1.89 -8.98 10.88
CA ILE A 59 3.11 -9.60 11.44
C ILE A 59 4.07 -8.53 11.97
N PHE A 60 4.07 -7.34 11.37
CA PHE A 60 4.96 -6.24 11.73
C PHE A 60 4.52 -5.42 12.96
N LEU A 61 3.21 -5.20 13.13
CA LEU A 61 2.66 -4.34 14.18
C LEU A 61 2.60 -4.91 15.63
N PRO A 62 2.47 -6.24 15.88
CA PRO A 62 2.38 -6.78 17.25
C PRO A 62 3.70 -6.76 18.02
#